data_AF-Q06GH4-F1
#
_entry.id   AF-Q06GH4-F1
#
_cell.length_a   1.000
_cell.length_b   1.000
_cell.length_c   1.000
_cell.angle_alpha   90.00
_cell.angle_beta   90.00
_cell.angle_gamma   90.00
#
_symmetry.space_group_name_H-M   'P 1'
#
loop_
_entity.id
_entity.type
_entity.pdbx_description
1 polymer ?
#
loop_
_entity_poly.entity_id
_entity_poly.type
_entity_poly.pdbx_seq_one_letter_code
_entity_poly.pdbx_strand_id
1 'polypeptide(L)'
;MCKPKPGPRCTPHMRARLEQATARVATARARLAEHPTHTRVQRRLAAAEADYAQTLALYDSTPGGQDDLRAAIEATTDPHDRHALTVRLRDAERLRAEQVDALRRARTEHTDEEGTDDAPRGTDDAGAARSVLEDVRLESGPSGSRTEGDRGSVDRSEDRGGRSPRLLINGRQITPVATHTLPGDVRAKLESRGLSAPPLHELAPDDCGLYREQMLELTRKNPHAASVYVYDEDEYRAMRLLVTDDGKAGVALKGDEIVSVFAHKDCAHPRAARAMLRHATALGGHRLDCFDTVLPDLYADAGFVPVARLRWNDDYAPDGWDYETFRAFNNGRPDVVFMAYDSDRVDGKYTPGAGEYVEDYDDGIARAQRYRPS
;
A
#
# COMPACT_ATOMS: atom_id res chain seq x y z
N MET A 1 -18.84 -14.26 9.89
CA MET A 1 -19.13 -12.96 9.24
C MET A 1 -18.20 -11.94 9.86
N CYS A 2 -17.13 -11.58 9.15
CA CYS A 2 -16.19 -10.44 9.32
C CYS A 2 -15.06 -10.68 8.27
N LYS A 3 -14.46 -9.74 7.54
CA LYS A 3 -14.79 -8.40 6.98
C LYS A 3 -13.54 -8.00 6.12
N PRO A 4 -13.59 -6.93 5.31
CA PRO A 4 -12.74 -6.78 4.13
C PRO A 4 -11.35 -6.16 4.42
N LYS A 5 -10.33 -7.01 4.24
CA LYS A 5 -9.01 -6.78 3.56
C LYS A 5 -7.78 -6.44 4.40
N PRO A 6 -6.75 -7.30 4.24
CA PRO A 6 -5.41 -6.87 3.82
C PRO A 6 -5.15 -7.31 2.36
N GLY A 7 -4.94 -6.41 1.41
CA GLY A 7 -4.42 -6.76 0.07
C GLY A 7 -5.39 -7.46 -0.92
N PRO A 8 -5.12 -7.41 -2.25
CA PRO A 8 -5.97 -7.98 -3.30
C PRO A 8 -5.66 -9.48 -3.51
N ARG A 9 -4.83 -10.06 -2.63
CA ARG A 9 -4.24 -11.39 -2.77
C ARG A 9 -4.03 -12.12 -1.43
N CYS A 10 -4.52 -11.57 -0.30
CA CYS A 10 -4.59 -12.37 0.93
C CYS A 10 -5.58 -13.53 0.77
N THR A 11 -5.34 -14.62 1.50
CA THR A 11 -6.16 -15.84 1.46
C THR A 11 -7.66 -15.52 1.54
N PRO A 12 -8.16 -14.67 2.47
CA PRO A 12 -9.60 -14.45 2.57
C PRO A 12 -10.20 -13.57 1.48
N HIS A 13 -9.44 -12.61 0.94
CA HIS A 13 -9.90 -11.87 -0.24
C HIS A 13 -10.09 -12.81 -1.43
N MET A 14 -9.11 -13.70 -1.65
CA MET A 14 -9.19 -14.70 -2.70
C MET A 14 -10.31 -15.71 -2.45
N ARG A 15 -10.57 -16.09 -1.19
CA ARG A 15 -11.71 -16.93 -0.79
C ARG A 15 -13.05 -16.28 -1.15
N ALA A 16 -13.24 -15.01 -0.78
CA ALA A 16 -14.46 -14.27 -1.11
C ALA A 16 -14.65 -14.12 -2.63
N ARG A 17 -13.56 -13.89 -3.36
CA ARG A 17 -13.57 -13.83 -4.83
C ARG A 17 -13.93 -15.18 -5.46
N LEU A 18 -13.42 -16.27 -4.89
CA LEU A 18 -13.75 -17.64 -5.29
C LEU A 18 -15.22 -17.98 -5.01
N GLU A 19 -15.77 -17.56 -3.88
CA GLU A 19 -17.20 -17.70 -3.57
C GLU A 19 -18.08 -16.98 -4.60
N GLN A 20 -17.72 -15.75 -4.99
CA GLN A 20 -18.43 -15.01 -6.04
C GLN A 20 -18.34 -15.72 -7.40
N ALA A 21 -17.16 -16.21 -7.79
CA ALA A 21 -16.99 -16.98 -9.01
C ALA A 21 -17.84 -18.27 -9.00
N THR A 22 -17.89 -18.96 -7.86
CA THR A 22 -18.73 -20.13 -7.63
C THR A 22 -20.22 -19.82 -7.84
N ALA A 23 -20.71 -18.71 -7.27
CA ALA A 23 -22.09 -18.26 -7.43
C ALA A 23 -22.43 -17.90 -8.90
N ARG A 24 -21.47 -17.31 -9.64
CA ARG A 24 -21.64 -17.02 -11.08
C ARG A 24 -21.76 -18.29 -11.90
N VAL A 25 -20.92 -19.30 -11.65
CA VAL A 25 -21.00 -20.61 -12.31
C VAL A 25 -22.34 -21.27 -12.02
N ALA A 26 -22.78 -21.30 -10.76
CA ALA A 26 -24.07 -21.87 -10.38
C ALA A 26 -25.24 -21.18 -11.12
N THR A 27 -25.23 -19.86 -11.18
CA THR A 27 -26.24 -19.07 -11.92
C THR A 27 -26.21 -19.36 -13.43
N ALA A 28 -25.02 -19.47 -14.01
CA ALA A 28 -24.88 -19.76 -15.44
C ALA A 28 -25.34 -21.18 -15.78
N ARG A 29 -25.07 -22.17 -14.91
CA ARG A 29 -25.55 -23.54 -15.06
C ARG A 29 -27.08 -23.63 -14.97
N ALA A 30 -27.69 -22.95 -14.01
CA ALA A 30 -29.15 -22.89 -13.88
C ALA A 30 -29.80 -22.32 -15.15
N ARG A 31 -29.27 -21.21 -15.68
CA ARG A 31 -29.75 -20.61 -16.94
C ARG A 31 -29.56 -21.53 -18.14
N LEU A 32 -28.48 -22.32 -18.18
CA LEU A 32 -28.28 -23.29 -19.25
C LEU A 32 -29.28 -24.44 -19.16
N ALA A 33 -29.63 -24.89 -17.95
CA ALA A 33 -30.65 -25.91 -17.76
C ALA A 33 -32.04 -25.46 -18.27
N GLU A 34 -32.39 -24.18 -18.09
CA GLU A 34 -33.62 -23.58 -18.62
C GLU A 34 -33.58 -23.39 -20.14
N HIS A 35 -32.40 -23.14 -20.71
CA HIS A 35 -32.21 -22.86 -22.13
C HIS A 35 -31.03 -23.65 -22.76
N PRO A 36 -31.14 -24.99 -22.91
CA PRO A 36 -30.00 -25.85 -23.21
C PRO A 36 -29.34 -25.60 -24.57
N THR A 37 -30.13 -25.18 -25.56
CA THR A 37 -29.69 -24.95 -26.94
C THR A 37 -29.24 -23.52 -27.19
N HIS A 38 -29.35 -22.62 -26.20
CA HIS A 38 -29.08 -21.20 -26.40
C HIS A 38 -27.57 -20.91 -26.34
N THR A 39 -26.96 -20.71 -27.51
CA THR A 39 -25.50 -20.52 -27.68
C THR A 39 -24.90 -19.41 -26.83
N ARG A 40 -25.60 -18.28 -26.63
CA ARG A 40 -25.15 -17.20 -25.73
C ARG A 40 -25.05 -17.64 -24.26
N VAL A 41 -25.94 -18.52 -23.82
CA VAL A 41 -25.96 -19.05 -22.44
C VAL A 41 -24.83 -20.05 -22.25
N GLN A 42 -24.60 -20.92 -23.24
CA GLN A 42 -23.44 -21.83 -23.27
C GLN A 42 -22.11 -21.06 -23.19
N ARG A 43 -21.94 -20.00 -24.00
CA ARG A 43 -20.73 -19.16 -23.94
C ARG A 43 -20.55 -18.47 -22.59
N ARG A 44 -21.63 -18.03 -21.95
CA ARG A 44 -21.60 -17.43 -20.61
C ARG A 44 -21.19 -18.42 -19.54
N LEU A 45 -21.67 -19.67 -19.63
CA LEU A 45 -21.23 -20.73 -18.73
C LEU A 45 -19.73 -21.00 -18.90
N ALA A 46 -19.27 -21.20 -20.14
CA ALA A 46 -17.85 -21.43 -20.41
C ALA A 46 -16.96 -20.29 -19.88
N ALA A 47 -17.37 -19.04 -20.06
CA ALA A 47 -16.66 -17.88 -19.50
C ALA A 47 -16.66 -17.86 -17.97
N ALA A 48 -17.79 -18.20 -17.32
CA ALA A 48 -17.86 -18.29 -15.86
C ALA A 48 -17.01 -19.43 -15.30
N GLU A 49 -16.97 -20.58 -15.99
CA GLU A 49 -16.13 -21.73 -15.60
C GLU A 49 -14.64 -21.42 -15.77
N ALA A 50 -14.26 -20.67 -16.81
CA ALA A 50 -12.89 -20.19 -16.97
C ALA A 50 -12.49 -19.18 -15.87
N ASP A 51 -13.36 -18.22 -15.53
CA ASP A 51 -13.17 -17.27 -14.43
C ASP A 51 -13.02 -17.98 -13.08
N TYR A 52 -13.86 -19.00 -12.83
CA TYR A 52 -13.76 -19.86 -11.65
C TYR A 52 -12.43 -20.62 -11.62
N ALA A 53 -12.03 -21.27 -12.71
CA ALA A 53 -10.77 -22.02 -12.75
C ALA A 53 -9.55 -21.11 -12.49
N GLN A 54 -9.53 -19.91 -13.07
CA GLN A 54 -8.48 -18.93 -12.82
C GLN A 54 -8.48 -18.44 -11.37
N THR A 55 -9.65 -18.12 -10.82
CA THR A 55 -9.80 -17.65 -9.43
C THR A 55 -9.42 -18.74 -8.43
N LEU A 56 -9.76 -20.00 -8.72
CA LEU A 56 -9.40 -21.16 -7.91
C LEU A 56 -7.88 -21.35 -7.88
N ALA A 57 -7.20 -21.28 -9.03
CA ALA A 57 -5.75 -21.40 -9.09
C ALA A 57 -5.04 -20.28 -8.31
N LEU A 58 -5.55 -19.04 -8.40
CA LEU A 58 -5.04 -17.92 -7.61
C LEU A 58 -5.29 -18.12 -6.11
N TYR A 59 -6.49 -18.59 -5.73
CA TYR A 59 -6.80 -18.93 -4.35
C TYR A 59 -5.87 -20.00 -3.80
N ASP A 60 -5.69 -21.09 -4.54
CA ASP A 60 -4.82 -22.20 -4.14
C ASP A 60 -3.37 -21.75 -3.96
N SER A 61 -2.90 -20.76 -4.73
CA SER A 61 -1.55 -20.18 -4.60
C SER A 61 -1.35 -19.29 -3.36
N THR A 62 -2.43 -18.94 -2.64
CA THR A 62 -2.33 -18.26 -1.35
C THR A 62 -1.94 -19.23 -0.24
N PRO A 63 -1.28 -18.79 0.85
CA PRO A 63 -0.86 -19.72 1.91
C PRO A 63 -2.02 -20.52 2.48
N GLY A 64 -3.14 -19.87 2.81
CA GLY A 64 -4.29 -20.60 3.36
C GLY A 64 -5.05 -21.45 2.32
N GLY A 65 -4.92 -21.15 1.02
CA GLY A 65 -5.36 -22.07 -0.04
C GLY A 65 -4.52 -23.34 -0.08
N GLN A 66 -3.21 -23.23 0.14
CA GLN A 66 -2.31 -24.38 0.26
C GLN A 66 -2.58 -25.18 1.54
N ASP A 67 -2.86 -24.51 2.67
CA ASP A 67 -3.28 -25.17 3.92
C ASP A 67 -4.60 -25.93 3.74
N ASP A 68 -5.60 -25.32 3.10
CA ASP A 68 -6.88 -25.97 2.79
C ASP A 68 -6.67 -27.21 1.89
N LEU A 69 -5.78 -27.13 0.90
CA LEU A 69 -5.43 -28.28 0.05
C LEU A 69 -4.72 -29.38 0.84
N ARG A 70 -3.77 -29.03 1.72
CA ARG A 70 -3.11 -30.01 2.60
C ARG A 70 -4.10 -30.70 3.52
N ALA A 71 -4.99 -29.95 4.17
CA ALA A 71 -6.05 -30.50 5.00
C ALA A 71 -7.00 -31.41 4.19
N ALA A 72 -7.33 -31.05 2.95
CA ALA A 72 -8.16 -31.87 2.07
C ALA A 72 -7.46 -33.19 1.66
N ILE A 73 -6.15 -33.17 1.39
CA ILE A 73 -5.33 -34.36 1.08
C ILE A 73 -5.31 -35.33 2.27
N GLU A 74 -5.17 -34.80 3.49
CA GLU A 74 -5.18 -35.57 4.72
C GLU A 74 -6.55 -36.24 4.95
N ALA A 75 -7.64 -35.48 4.75
CA ALA A 75 -9.01 -35.96 4.97
C ALA A 75 -9.51 -36.95 3.90
N THR A 76 -9.02 -36.87 2.66
CA THR A 76 -9.53 -37.65 1.53
C THR A 76 -9.03 -39.09 1.57
N THR A 77 -9.88 -40.10 1.75
CA THR A 77 -9.43 -41.51 1.76
C THR A 77 -9.21 -42.11 0.38
N ASP A 78 -9.89 -41.60 -0.66
CA ASP A 78 -9.81 -42.10 -2.03
C ASP A 78 -8.44 -41.82 -2.67
N PRO A 79 -7.73 -42.83 -3.21
CA PRO A 79 -6.40 -42.64 -3.79
C PRO A 79 -6.37 -41.74 -5.04
N HIS A 80 -7.42 -41.77 -5.86
CA HIS A 80 -7.49 -40.98 -7.08
C HIS A 80 -7.71 -39.50 -6.76
N ASP A 81 -8.67 -39.21 -5.88
CA ASP A 81 -8.95 -37.84 -5.44
C ASP A 81 -7.77 -37.26 -4.65
N ARG A 82 -7.13 -38.07 -3.80
CA ARG A 82 -5.90 -37.67 -3.11
C ARG A 82 -4.78 -37.35 -4.09
N HIS A 83 -4.60 -38.14 -5.16
CA HIS A 83 -3.62 -37.85 -6.20
C HIS A 83 -3.94 -36.53 -6.91
N ALA A 84 -5.20 -36.30 -7.30
CA ALA A 84 -5.64 -35.07 -7.94
C ALA A 84 -5.39 -33.82 -7.07
N LEU A 85 -5.72 -33.89 -5.77
CA LEU A 85 -5.44 -32.81 -4.81
C LEU A 85 -3.95 -32.57 -4.63
N THR A 86 -3.13 -33.63 -4.62
CA THR A 86 -1.66 -33.51 -4.53
C THR A 86 -1.08 -32.81 -5.76
N VAL A 87 -1.57 -33.14 -6.96
CA VAL A 87 -1.16 -32.43 -8.20
C VAL A 87 -1.55 -30.96 -8.13
N ARG A 88 -2.78 -30.67 -7.70
CA ARG A 88 -3.29 -29.29 -7.53
C ARG A 88 -2.47 -28.47 -6.53
N LEU A 89 -2.06 -29.07 -5.41
CA LEU A 89 -1.16 -28.42 -4.44
C LEU A 89 0.21 -28.09 -5.06
N ARG A 90 0.81 -29.02 -5.80
CA ARG A 90 2.10 -28.78 -6.49
C ARG A 90 2.01 -27.64 -7.51
N ASP A 91 0.91 -27.58 -8.26
CA ASP A 91 0.68 -26.51 -9.22
C ASP A 91 0.50 -25.16 -8.53
N ALA A 92 -0.18 -25.14 -7.39
CA ALA A 92 -0.36 -23.95 -6.56
C ALA A 92 0.95 -23.44 -5.94
N GLU A 93 1.78 -24.34 -5.43
CA GLU A 93 3.12 -24.04 -4.90
C GLU A 93 4.02 -23.47 -6.00
N ARG A 94 4.00 -24.07 -7.20
CA ARG A 94 4.74 -23.57 -8.37
C ARG A 94 4.27 -22.17 -8.77
N LEU A 95 2.97 -21.95 -8.87
CA LEU A 95 2.41 -20.64 -9.21
C LEU A 95 2.82 -19.57 -8.20
N ARG A 96 2.78 -19.89 -6.90
CA ARG A 96 3.24 -18.98 -5.84
C ARG A 96 4.73 -18.65 -5.99
N ALA A 97 5.57 -19.65 -6.24
CA ALA A 97 7.01 -19.45 -6.46
C ALA A 97 7.27 -18.57 -7.69
N GLU A 98 6.60 -18.84 -8.82
CA GLU A 98 6.69 -18.03 -10.04
C GLU A 98 6.28 -16.56 -9.80
N GLN A 99 5.23 -16.32 -9.02
CA GLN A 99 4.79 -14.97 -8.66
C GLN A 99 5.81 -14.24 -7.77
N VAL A 100 6.38 -14.93 -6.77
CA VAL A 100 7.43 -14.38 -5.91
C VAL A 100 8.68 -14.06 -6.72
N ASP A 101 9.10 -14.96 -7.62
CA ASP A 101 10.27 -14.76 -8.47
C ASP A 101 10.04 -13.69 -9.55
N ALA A 102 8.83 -13.55 -10.09
CA ALA A 102 8.47 -12.45 -10.98
C ALA A 102 8.55 -11.10 -10.26
N LEU A 103 8.07 -11.02 -9.01
CA LEU A 103 8.19 -9.81 -8.19
C LEU A 103 9.66 -9.49 -7.86
N ARG A 104 10.48 -10.50 -7.57
CA ARG A 104 11.93 -10.33 -7.36
C ARG A 104 12.64 -9.85 -8.63
N ARG A 105 12.40 -10.48 -9.78
CA ARG A 105 13.00 -10.08 -11.07
C ARG A 105 12.61 -8.67 -11.48
N ALA A 106 11.33 -8.31 -11.35
CA ALA A 106 10.87 -6.96 -11.62
C ALA A 106 11.55 -5.90 -10.74
N ARG A 107 12.05 -6.30 -9.56
CA ARG A 107 12.84 -5.45 -8.67
C ARG A 107 14.33 -5.41 -9.06
N THR A 108 14.88 -6.48 -9.64
CA THR A 108 16.29 -6.57 -10.08
C THR A 108 16.54 -5.94 -11.46
N GLU A 109 15.63 -6.10 -12.43
CA GLU A 109 15.77 -5.49 -13.77
C GLU A 109 15.81 -3.95 -13.71
N HIS A 110 15.21 -3.35 -12.68
CA HIS A 110 15.33 -1.91 -12.44
C HIS A 110 16.60 -1.48 -11.69
N THR A 111 17.33 -2.40 -11.05
CA THR A 111 18.64 -2.07 -10.47
C THR A 111 19.77 -2.12 -11.49
N ASP A 112 19.60 -2.82 -12.61
CA ASP A 112 20.63 -2.96 -13.65
C ASP A 112 20.61 -1.82 -14.70
N GLU A 113 19.53 -1.01 -14.76
CA GLU A 113 19.43 0.18 -15.63
C GLU A 113 20.04 1.45 -15.01
N GLU A 114 20.30 1.47 -13.71
CA GLU A 114 21.11 2.51 -13.03
C GLU A 114 22.44 1.90 -12.58
N GLY A 115 23.47 2.11 -13.38
CA GLY A 115 24.79 1.49 -13.26
C GLY A 115 25.35 1.39 -11.84
N THR A 116 25.57 0.15 -11.41
CA THR A 116 26.35 -0.20 -10.23
C THR A 116 27.84 0.01 -10.50
N ASP A 117 28.44 0.95 -9.79
CA ASP A 117 29.87 0.93 -9.49
C ASP A 117 30.00 1.05 -7.98
N ASP A 118 30.06 -0.09 -7.28
CA ASP A 118 30.83 -0.20 -6.04
C ASP A 118 31.01 -1.67 -5.64
N ALA A 119 32.25 -2.14 -5.79
CA ALA A 119 32.71 -3.44 -5.34
C ALA A 119 32.94 -3.46 -3.81
N PRO A 120 32.78 -4.61 -3.14
CA PRO A 120 32.72 -4.68 -1.69
C PRO A 120 34.12 -4.71 -1.06
N ARG A 121 34.33 -3.93 -0.01
CA ARG A 121 35.41 -4.16 0.97
C ARG A 121 34.80 -4.54 2.31
N GLY A 122 35.24 -5.69 2.82
CA GLY A 122 34.68 -6.35 3.98
C GLY A 122 35.32 -6.02 5.32
N THR A 123 34.67 -6.66 6.30
CA THR A 123 35.09 -7.14 7.63
C THR A 123 35.21 -6.16 8.80
N ASP A 124 34.31 -6.45 9.76
CA ASP A 124 34.43 -6.44 11.23
C ASP A 124 34.44 -5.04 11.91
N ASP A 125 33.52 -4.65 12.79
CA ASP A 125 33.22 -5.25 14.10
C ASP A 125 31.99 -4.55 14.76
N ALA A 126 31.51 -5.18 15.82
CA ALA A 126 30.35 -5.01 16.70
C ALA A 126 29.59 -3.67 16.84
N GLY A 127 28.26 -3.80 16.81
CA GLY A 127 27.41 -3.33 17.91
C GLY A 127 26.99 -1.86 17.94
N ALA A 128 26.18 -1.43 16.96
CA ALA A 128 25.21 -0.34 17.15
C ALA A 128 24.12 -0.45 16.08
N ALA A 129 22.85 -0.41 16.49
CA ALA A 129 21.71 -0.35 15.58
C ALA A 129 21.81 0.93 14.73
N ARG A 130 22.29 0.79 13.50
CA ARG A 130 22.33 1.86 12.49
C ARG A 130 20.89 2.10 12.01
N SER A 131 20.43 3.34 12.16
CA SER A 131 19.17 3.82 11.62
C SER A 131 19.15 3.68 10.11
N VAL A 132 18.09 3.06 9.56
CA VAL A 132 17.79 2.99 8.12
C VAL A 132 17.18 4.31 7.61
N LEU A 133 17.67 5.42 8.14
CA LEU A 133 17.46 6.77 7.64
C LEU A 133 18.85 7.38 7.54
N GLU A 134 19.45 7.25 6.37
CA GLU A 134 20.68 7.95 6.07
C GLU A 134 20.32 9.42 5.80
N ASP A 135 20.61 10.26 6.80
CA ASP A 135 20.87 11.67 6.60
C ASP A 135 22.13 11.79 5.73
N VAL A 136 21.97 12.33 4.52
CA VAL A 136 23.12 12.72 3.68
C VAL A 136 23.80 13.93 4.33
N ARG A 137 24.93 13.67 4.99
CA ARG A 137 25.88 14.68 5.46
C ARG A 137 26.75 15.11 4.28
N LEU A 138 26.54 16.32 3.77
CA LEU A 138 27.43 16.96 2.80
C LEU A 138 28.66 17.53 3.51
N GLU A 139 29.85 17.06 3.12
CA GLU A 139 31.11 17.74 3.44
C GLU A 139 31.23 19.06 2.65
N SER A 140 31.88 20.03 3.28
CA SER A 140 32.04 21.40 2.76
C SER A 140 33.38 21.57 2.04
N GLY A 141 33.35 22.15 0.83
CA GLY A 141 34.45 22.92 0.24
C GLY A 141 34.52 22.84 -1.29
N PRO A 142 35.15 23.83 -1.99
CA PRO A 142 35.01 25.27 -1.84
C PRO A 142 34.52 25.97 -3.14
N SER A 143 34.06 27.21 -2.96
CA SER A 143 33.76 28.30 -3.92
C SER A 143 34.21 28.15 -5.39
N GLY A 144 33.28 28.40 -6.32
CA GLY A 144 33.57 28.56 -7.75
C GLY A 144 32.45 29.28 -8.54
N SER A 145 32.62 30.60 -8.70
CA SER A 145 32.07 31.53 -9.71
C SER A 145 30.60 31.48 -10.19
N ARG A 146 29.91 32.59 -9.86
CA ARG A 146 28.94 33.38 -10.64
C ARG A 146 28.60 32.91 -12.07
N THR A 147 27.31 32.90 -12.37
CA THR A 147 26.76 33.53 -13.58
C THR A 147 25.35 34.07 -13.30
N GLU A 148 25.21 35.38 -13.46
CA GLU A 148 23.93 36.11 -13.53
C GLU A 148 23.15 35.65 -14.77
N GLY A 149 21.85 35.43 -14.58
CA GLY A 149 20.92 35.07 -15.64
C GLY A 149 19.52 35.55 -15.28
N ASP A 150 19.34 36.86 -15.43
CA ASP A 150 18.10 37.64 -15.40
C ASP A 150 16.86 36.90 -15.94
N ARG A 151 15.84 36.74 -15.08
CA ARG A 151 14.41 36.78 -15.43
C ARG A 151 13.61 37.34 -14.27
N GLY A 152 13.65 38.65 -14.09
CA GLY A 152 12.60 39.36 -13.36
C GLY A 152 11.34 39.55 -14.21
N SER A 153 10.17 39.44 -13.60
CA SER A 153 8.86 40.02 -14.01
C SER A 153 7.71 39.21 -13.37
N VAL A 154 6.67 39.73 -12.71
CA VAL A 154 6.34 41.02 -12.07
C VAL A 154 5.32 40.67 -10.98
N ASP A 155 5.37 41.37 -9.86
CA ASP A 155 4.27 41.48 -8.92
C ASP A 155 3.07 42.19 -9.57
N ARG A 156 1.91 41.52 -9.64
CA ARG A 156 0.59 42.15 -9.82
C ARG A 156 -0.47 41.41 -9.03
N SER A 157 -0.90 42.07 -7.97
CA SER A 157 -2.16 41.87 -7.29
C SER A 157 -3.33 42.12 -8.24
N GLU A 158 -4.10 41.07 -8.59
CA GLU A 158 -5.50 41.17 -9.00
C GLU A 158 -6.27 39.92 -8.58
N ASP A 159 -7.24 40.13 -7.69
CA ASP A 159 -8.35 39.26 -7.34
C ASP A 159 -9.21 38.96 -8.58
N ARG A 160 -9.18 37.72 -9.08
CA ARG A 160 -10.05 37.25 -10.17
C ARG A 160 -10.23 35.72 -10.09
N GLY A 161 -11.39 35.30 -9.55
CA GLY A 161 -11.99 33.95 -9.61
C GLY A 161 -11.06 32.80 -10.01
N GLY A 162 -10.48 32.13 -9.01
CA GLY A 162 -9.45 31.11 -9.17
C GLY A 162 -9.83 29.98 -10.11
N ARG A 163 -9.19 29.91 -11.28
CA ARG A 163 -9.08 28.66 -12.04
C ARG A 163 -8.22 27.70 -11.22
N SER A 164 -8.70 26.48 -10.97
CA SER A 164 -7.88 25.42 -10.39
C SER A 164 -6.56 25.32 -11.16
N PRO A 165 -5.41 25.26 -10.47
CA PRO A 165 -4.12 25.17 -11.14
C PRO A 165 -4.08 23.91 -12.00
N ARG A 166 -3.82 24.04 -13.30
CA ARG A 166 -3.57 22.87 -14.14
C ARG A 166 -2.18 22.35 -13.84
N LEU A 167 -2.09 21.12 -13.35
CA LEU A 167 -0.83 20.44 -13.07
C LEU A 167 -0.41 19.62 -14.28
N LEU A 168 0.89 19.42 -14.43
CA LEU A 168 1.44 18.51 -15.42
C LEU A 168 2.16 17.38 -14.68
N ILE A 169 1.48 16.26 -14.52
CA ILE A 169 2.01 15.09 -13.82
C ILE A 169 2.23 13.99 -14.86
N ASN A 170 3.46 13.52 -15.00
CA ASN A 170 3.87 12.53 -16.01
C ASN A 170 3.39 12.87 -17.44
N GLY A 171 3.44 14.16 -17.81
CA GLY A 171 2.98 14.62 -19.13
C GLY A 171 1.46 14.66 -19.31
N ARG A 172 0.67 14.29 -18.30
CA ARG A 172 -0.80 14.40 -18.29
C ARG A 172 -1.21 15.71 -17.65
N GLN A 173 -2.11 16.45 -18.30
CA GLN A 173 -2.72 17.63 -17.69
C GLN A 173 -3.78 17.19 -16.69
N ILE A 174 -3.56 17.52 -15.42
CA ILE A 174 -4.47 17.23 -14.32
C ILE A 174 -5.11 18.53 -13.86
N THR A 175 -6.43 18.51 -13.65
CA THR A 175 -7.15 19.62 -13.03
C THR A 175 -7.62 19.17 -11.65
N PRO A 176 -6.93 19.57 -10.56
CA PRO A 176 -7.31 19.19 -9.22
C PRO A 176 -8.72 19.66 -8.88
N VAL A 177 -9.46 18.82 -8.17
CA VAL A 177 -10.77 19.16 -7.60
C VAL A 177 -10.61 20.18 -6.48
N ALA A 178 -9.54 20.05 -5.70
CA ALA A 178 -9.17 20.97 -4.63
C ALA A 178 -7.65 21.02 -4.45
N THR A 179 -7.16 22.09 -3.83
CA THR A 179 -5.78 22.19 -3.34
C THR A 179 -5.82 22.52 -1.85
N HIS A 180 -5.12 21.73 -1.06
CA HIS A 180 -5.12 21.78 0.39
C HIS A 180 -3.76 22.28 0.86
N THR A 181 -3.75 23.25 1.77
CA THR A 181 -2.52 23.80 2.35
C THR A 181 -2.62 23.73 3.87
N LEU A 182 -1.54 23.34 4.54
CA LEU A 182 -1.52 23.33 6.00
C LEU A 182 -1.56 24.77 6.55
N PRO A 183 -2.11 24.97 7.77
CA PRO A 183 -1.98 26.23 8.48
C PRO A 183 -0.52 26.70 8.56
N GLY A 184 -0.30 28.02 8.50
CA GLY A 184 1.04 28.60 8.37
C GLY A 184 1.98 28.25 9.52
N ASP A 185 1.46 28.15 10.73
CA ASP A 185 2.17 27.73 11.94
C ASP A 185 2.56 26.24 11.89
N VAL A 186 1.66 25.36 11.45
CA VAL A 186 1.94 23.92 11.26
C VAL A 186 3.03 23.73 10.21
N ARG A 187 2.92 24.45 9.08
CA ARG A 187 3.92 24.43 8.01
C ARG A 187 5.29 24.88 8.51
N ALA A 188 5.37 26.05 9.16
CA ALA A 188 6.61 26.58 9.71
C ALA A 188 7.26 25.61 10.72
N LYS A 189 6.45 24.94 11.54
CA LYS A 189 6.94 23.92 12.48
C LYS A 189 7.57 22.73 11.75
N LEU A 190 6.93 22.21 10.71
CA LEU A 190 7.48 21.11 9.89
C LEU A 190 8.77 21.54 9.17
N GLU A 191 8.78 22.73 8.56
CA GLU A 191 9.93 23.28 7.86
C GLU A 191 11.12 23.50 8.79
N SER A 192 10.90 23.97 10.03
CA SER A 192 11.95 24.11 11.05
C SER A 192 12.62 22.78 11.43
N ARG A 193 11.93 21.65 11.18
CA ARG A 193 12.44 20.28 11.37
C ARG A 193 13.07 19.70 10.10
N GLY A 194 13.20 20.51 9.03
CA GLY A 194 13.73 20.10 7.73
C GLY A 194 12.77 19.22 6.90
N LEU A 195 11.47 19.27 7.20
CA LEU A 195 10.43 18.50 6.52
C LEU A 195 9.73 19.37 5.47
N SER A 196 9.57 18.84 4.25
CA SER A 196 8.77 19.51 3.23
C SER A 196 7.29 19.46 3.57
N ALA A 197 6.60 20.58 3.40
CA ALA A 197 5.16 20.70 3.63
C ALA A 197 4.45 21.34 2.42
N PRO A 198 4.51 20.69 1.24
CA PRO A 198 3.88 21.21 0.03
C PRO A 198 2.36 21.20 0.15
N PRO A 199 1.64 22.04 -0.62
CA PRO A 199 0.24 21.83 -0.87
C PRO A 199 -0.02 20.43 -1.44
N LEU A 200 -1.17 19.85 -1.13
CA LEU A 200 -1.65 18.63 -1.77
C LEU A 200 -2.83 18.91 -2.67
N HIS A 201 -2.84 18.24 -3.82
CA HIS A 201 -3.83 18.40 -4.86
C HIS A 201 -4.74 17.16 -4.89
N GLU A 202 -6.03 17.38 -4.73
CA GLU A 202 -7.03 16.32 -4.74
C GLU A 202 -7.39 15.98 -6.19
N LEU A 203 -7.17 14.73 -6.60
CA LEU A 203 -7.44 14.24 -7.94
C LEU A 203 -8.96 14.07 -8.17
N ALA A 204 -9.39 14.25 -9.41
CA ALA A 204 -10.74 13.85 -9.79
C ALA A 204 -10.85 12.31 -9.78
N PRO A 205 -12.05 11.74 -9.53
CA PRO A 205 -12.25 10.29 -9.53
C PRO A 205 -11.76 9.61 -10.82
N ASP A 206 -11.90 10.27 -11.96
CA ASP A 206 -11.46 9.74 -13.27
C ASP A 206 -9.93 9.69 -13.42
N ASP A 207 -9.19 10.46 -12.60
CA ASP A 207 -7.73 10.49 -12.60
C ASP A 207 -7.11 9.46 -11.64
N CYS A 208 -7.91 8.56 -11.04
CA CYS A 208 -7.45 7.55 -10.08
C CYS A 208 -6.35 6.62 -10.63
N GLY A 209 -6.32 6.40 -11.95
CA GLY A 209 -5.29 5.63 -12.64
C GLY A 209 -3.89 6.19 -12.42
N LEU A 210 -3.74 7.52 -12.31
CA LEU A 210 -2.46 8.17 -12.01
C LEU A 210 -1.94 7.78 -10.64
N TYR A 211 -2.78 7.81 -9.61
CA TYR A 211 -2.41 7.42 -8.25
C TYR A 211 -1.97 5.95 -8.20
N ARG A 212 -2.74 5.08 -8.85
CA ARG A 212 -2.42 3.65 -8.94
C ARG A 212 -1.11 3.40 -9.68
N GLU A 213 -0.87 4.10 -10.79
CA GLU A 213 0.36 4.00 -11.58
C GLU A 213 1.59 4.32 -10.71
N GLN A 214 1.54 5.40 -9.92
CA GLN A 214 2.63 5.76 -9.00
C GLN A 214 2.86 4.71 -7.91
N MET A 215 1.79 4.21 -7.30
CA MET A 215 1.89 3.13 -6.31
C MET A 215 2.53 1.87 -6.91
N LEU A 216 2.15 1.47 -8.13
CA LEU A 216 2.75 0.33 -8.81
C LEU A 216 4.22 0.59 -9.17
N GLU A 217 4.57 1.79 -9.63
CA GLU A 217 5.96 2.17 -9.86
C GLU A 217 6.78 2.07 -8.55
N LEU A 218 6.25 2.56 -7.42
CA LEU A 218 6.90 2.44 -6.12
C LEU A 218 7.15 0.98 -5.72
N THR A 219 6.19 0.08 -5.97
CA THR A 219 6.36 -1.36 -5.65
C THR A 219 7.52 -2.01 -6.37
N ARG A 220 7.91 -1.51 -7.55
CA ARG A 220 9.04 -2.03 -8.32
C ARG A 220 10.39 -1.49 -7.81
N LYS A 221 10.40 -0.24 -7.35
CA LYS A 221 11.62 0.49 -6.96
C LYS A 221 11.97 0.40 -5.48
N ASN A 222 11.04 -0.02 -4.61
CA ASN A 222 11.23 0.00 -3.16
C ASN A 222 11.06 -1.40 -2.52
N PRO A 223 12.11 -1.93 -1.86
CA PRO A 223 12.05 -3.17 -1.08
C PRO A 223 10.89 -3.29 -0.10
N HIS A 224 10.54 -2.16 0.51
CA HIS A 224 9.61 -2.10 1.62
C HIS A 224 8.18 -1.83 1.17
N ALA A 225 7.93 -1.66 -0.13
CA ALA A 225 6.60 -1.33 -0.66
C ALA A 225 5.55 -2.42 -0.43
N ALA A 226 5.98 -3.67 -0.17
CA ALA A 226 5.07 -4.76 0.24
C ALA A 226 4.30 -4.46 1.55
N SER A 227 4.76 -3.47 2.33
CA SER A 227 4.06 -2.97 3.53
C SER A 227 2.87 -2.06 3.23
N VAL A 228 2.64 -1.69 1.97
CA VAL A 228 1.56 -0.81 1.56
C VAL A 228 0.70 -1.48 0.49
N TYR A 229 -0.62 -1.46 0.69
CA TYR A 229 -1.55 -2.06 -0.25
C TYR A 229 -1.87 -1.12 -1.44
N VAL A 230 -1.84 -1.66 -2.66
CA VAL A 230 -2.27 -1.00 -3.90
C VAL A 230 -3.68 -1.45 -4.32
N TYR A 231 -4.69 -0.62 -4.05
CA TYR A 231 -6.09 -0.86 -4.43
C TYR A 231 -6.29 -0.77 -5.95
N ASP A 232 -7.33 -1.43 -6.47
CA ASP A 232 -7.71 -1.29 -7.89
C ASP A 232 -8.30 0.11 -8.19
N GLU A 233 -8.50 0.40 -9.48
CA GLU A 233 -8.98 1.71 -9.91
C GLU A 233 -10.41 2.00 -9.46
N ASP A 234 -11.28 1.00 -9.39
CA ASP A 234 -12.67 1.20 -8.96
C ASP A 234 -12.73 1.55 -7.47
N GLU A 235 -11.88 0.91 -6.66
CA GLU A 235 -11.71 1.24 -5.25
C GLU A 235 -11.10 2.63 -5.06
N TYR A 236 -10.01 2.96 -5.75
CA TYR A 236 -9.40 4.28 -5.66
C TYR A 236 -10.33 5.40 -6.16
N ARG A 237 -11.15 5.15 -7.17
CA ARG A 237 -12.16 6.10 -7.67
C ARG A 237 -13.17 6.49 -6.59
N ALA A 238 -13.42 5.62 -5.62
CA ALA A 238 -14.30 5.89 -4.49
C ALA A 238 -13.59 6.55 -3.28
N MET A 239 -12.30 6.82 -3.37
CA MET A 239 -11.49 7.45 -2.32
C MET A 239 -11.16 8.90 -2.68
N ARG A 240 -10.79 9.70 -1.68
CA ARG A 240 -10.18 11.00 -1.91
C ARG A 240 -8.68 10.81 -2.07
N LEU A 241 -8.16 11.11 -3.26
CA LEU A 241 -6.76 10.88 -3.61
C LEU A 241 -6.03 12.21 -3.63
N LEU A 242 -5.04 12.37 -2.76
CA LEU A 242 -4.25 13.60 -2.66
C LEU A 242 -2.83 13.32 -3.11
N VAL A 243 -2.29 14.19 -3.96
CA VAL A 243 -0.92 14.08 -4.48
C VAL A 243 -0.16 15.39 -4.40
N THR A 244 1.16 15.33 -4.39
CA THR A 244 2.03 16.49 -4.62
C THR A 244 1.89 17.00 -6.06
N ASP A 245 2.36 18.22 -6.33
CA ASP A 245 2.29 18.86 -7.67
C ASP A 245 3.06 18.10 -8.75
N ASP A 246 4.11 17.37 -8.37
CA ASP A 246 4.86 16.44 -9.24
C ASP A 246 4.23 15.03 -9.33
N GLY A 247 3.19 14.75 -8.53
CA GLY A 247 2.53 13.45 -8.43
C GLY A 247 3.36 12.34 -7.77
N LYS A 248 4.57 12.61 -7.29
CA LYS A 248 5.52 11.61 -6.79
C LYS A 248 5.37 11.33 -5.29
N ALA A 249 4.41 11.92 -4.62
CA ALA A 249 3.97 11.51 -3.29
C ALA A 249 2.45 11.70 -3.16
N GLY A 250 1.82 10.89 -2.31
CA GLY A 250 0.39 10.99 -2.10
C GLY A 250 -0.14 10.23 -0.88
N VAL A 251 -1.40 10.52 -0.57
CA VAL A 251 -2.20 9.85 0.46
C VAL A 251 -3.64 9.67 -0.02
N ALA A 252 -4.25 8.53 0.29
CA ALA A 252 -5.64 8.25 -0.01
C ALA A 252 -6.48 8.22 1.27
N LEU A 253 -7.67 8.81 1.21
CA LEU A 253 -8.67 8.74 2.28
C LEU A 253 -9.86 7.89 1.84
N LYS A 254 -10.09 6.80 2.57
CA LYS A 254 -11.24 5.91 2.42
C LYS A 254 -12.22 6.20 3.57
N GLY A 255 -13.04 7.22 3.41
CA GLY A 255 -13.83 7.77 4.51
C GLY A 255 -12.90 8.42 5.55
N ASP A 256 -12.93 7.91 6.78
CA ASP A 256 -12.07 8.35 7.90
C ASP A 256 -10.74 7.58 7.99
N GLU A 257 -10.48 6.65 7.07
CA GLU A 257 -9.29 5.81 7.06
C GLU A 257 -8.23 6.36 6.12
N ILE A 258 -7.01 6.51 6.63
CA ILE A 258 -5.84 6.82 5.82
C ILE A 258 -5.28 5.52 5.25
N VAL A 259 -5.20 5.43 3.94
CA VAL A 259 -4.66 4.28 3.22
C VAL A 259 -3.65 4.71 2.16
N SER A 260 -2.80 3.77 1.73
CA SER A 260 -1.94 3.90 0.55
C SER A 260 -1.06 5.18 0.52
N VAL A 261 -0.49 5.58 1.66
CA VAL A 261 0.47 6.68 1.73
C VAL A 261 1.76 6.27 1.01
N PHE A 262 2.27 7.12 0.11
CA PHE A 262 3.47 6.83 -0.64
C PHE A 262 4.29 8.09 -0.92
N ALA A 263 5.60 7.92 -1.06
CA ALA A 263 6.50 8.94 -1.57
C ALA A 263 7.65 8.26 -2.31
N HIS A 264 7.92 8.70 -3.53
CA HIS A 264 9.08 8.25 -4.29
C HIS A 264 10.35 8.97 -3.83
N LYS A 265 11.52 8.33 -4.04
CA LYS A 265 12.82 8.93 -3.70
C LYS A 265 13.14 10.18 -4.55
N ASP A 266 12.68 10.19 -5.81
CA ASP A 266 12.81 11.27 -6.79
C ASP A 266 11.72 12.36 -6.65
N CYS A 267 10.91 12.33 -5.58
CA CYS A 267 9.93 13.36 -5.30
C CYS A 267 10.62 14.72 -5.04
N ALA A 268 10.08 15.78 -5.63
CA ALA A 268 10.54 17.16 -5.46
C ALA A 268 10.38 17.67 -4.01
N HIS A 269 9.58 16.96 -3.20
CA HIS A 269 9.28 17.30 -1.80
C HIS A 269 9.84 16.24 -0.84
N PRO A 270 11.15 16.28 -0.55
CA PRO A 270 11.77 15.28 0.30
C PRO A 270 11.16 15.29 1.70
N ARG A 271 10.99 14.11 2.30
CA ARG A 271 10.45 13.93 3.67
C ARG A 271 9.04 14.49 3.88
N ALA A 272 8.24 14.63 2.82
CA ALA A 272 6.87 15.14 2.88
C ALA A 272 5.85 14.21 3.56
N ALA A 273 6.19 12.95 3.84
CA ALA A 273 5.25 11.97 4.41
C ALA A 273 4.58 12.43 5.72
N ARG A 274 5.32 13.12 6.59
CA ARG A 274 4.76 13.71 7.83
C ARG A 274 3.75 14.81 7.52
N ALA A 275 4.05 15.69 6.57
CA ALA A 275 3.12 16.73 6.14
C ALA A 275 1.86 16.13 5.50
N MET A 276 2.00 15.09 4.68
CA MET A 276 0.86 14.40 4.07
C MET A 276 -0.08 13.81 5.13
N LEU A 277 0.46 13.25 6.21
CA LEU A 277 -0.36 12.77 7.31
C LEU A 277 -1.08 13.90 8.05
N ARG A 278 -0.45 15.08 8.20
CA ARG A 278 -1.14 16.28 8.75
C ARG A 278 -2.26 16.77 7.84
N HIS A 279 -2.09 16.70 6.52
CA HIS A 279 -3.16 17.00 5.58
C HIS A 279 -4.30 16.01 5.72
N ALA A 280 -3.98 14.72 5.77
CA ALA A 280 -4.97 13.66 5.89
C ALA A 280 -5.81 13.79 7.18
N THR A 281 -5.18 14.10 8.33
CA THR A 281 -5.93 14.34 9.58
C THR A 281 -6.78 15.59 9.52
N ALA A 282 -6.27 16.69 8.95
CA ALA A 282 -7.07 17.91 8.73
C ALA A 282 -8.28 17.68 7.81
N LEU A 283 -8.23 16.65 6.97
CA LEU A 283 -9.29 16.25 6.04
C LEU A 283 -10.20 15.13 6.56
N GLY A 284 -10.08 14.75 7.83
CA GLY A 284 -10.93 13.77 8.50
C GLY A 284 -10.39 12.34 8.51
N GLY A 285 -9.14 12.12 8.08
CA GLY A 285 -8.44 10.85 8.23
C GLY A 285 -8.03 10.64 9.69
N HIS A 286 -8.80 9.84 10.42
CA HIS A 286 -8.66 9.67 11.87
C HIS A 286 -8.27 8.26 12.30
N ARG A 287 -8.14 7.32 11.37
CA ARG A 287 -7.65 5.97 11.67
C ARG A 287 -6.80 5.41 10.54
N LEU A 288 -5.95 4.46 10.89
CA LEU A 288 -5.15 3.66 9.97
C LEU A 288 -4.73 2.38 10.66
N ASP A 289 -4.26 1.42 9.87
CA ASP A 289 -3.51 0.27 10.33
C ASP A 289 -2.22 0.12 9.52
N CYS A 290 -1.20 -0.46 10.15
CA CYS A 290 0.09 -0.65 9.51
C CYS A 290 0.86 -1.78 10.16
N PHE A 291 1.84 -2.34 9.44
CA PHE A 291 2.79 -3.26 10.04
C PHE A 291 3.70 -2.52 11.02
N ASP A 292 3.98 -3.15 12.17
CA ASP A 292 4.87 -2.67 13.23
C ASP A 292 6.34 -2.64 12.76
N THR A 293 6.62 -1.66 11.91
CA THR A 293 7.90 -1.42 11.25
C THR A 293 8.40 -0.03 11.63
N VAL A 294 8.85 0.78 10.67
CA VAL A 294 9.13 2.21 10.88
C VAL A 294 7.88 3.09 10.77
N LEU A 295 6.78 2.52 10.26
CA LEU A 295 5.55 3.26 9.99
C LEU A 295 4.87 3.82 11.24
N PRO A 296 4.74 3.07 12.36
CA PRO A 296 4.10 3.60 13.56
C PRO A 296 4.80 4.83 14.13
N ASP A 297 6.13 4.94 14.03
CA ASP A 297 6.88 6.13 14.44
C ASP A 297 6.50 7.36 13.61
N LEU A 298 6.34 7.18 12.29
CA LEU A 298 5.91 8.23 11.38
C LEU A 298 4.47 8.70 11.70
N TYR A 299 3.58 7.76 11.99
CA TYR A 299 2.19 8.05 12.31
C TYR A 299 2.03 8.66 13.72
N ALA A 300 2.83 8.24 14.70
CA ALA A 300 2.81 8.82 16.03
C ALA A 300 3.27 10.29 16.03
N ASP A 301 4.26 10.64 15.19
CA ASP A 301 4.58 12.05 14.95
C ASP A 301 3.33 12.78 14.44
N ALA A 302 2.58 12.16 13.53
CA ALA A 302 1.33 12.69 13.00
C ALA A 302 0.14 12.73 14.00
N GLY A 303 0.33 12.30 15.25
CA GLY A 303 -0.70 12.30 16.30
C GLY A 303 -1.53 11.00 16.36
N PHE A 304 -1.13 9.95 15.65
CA PHE A 304 -1.77 8.66 15.76
C PHE A 304 -1.26 7.90 16.98
N VAL A 305 -2.18 7.34 17.76
CA VAL A 305 -1.84 6.48 18.90
C VAL A 305 -2.24 5.04 18.61
N PRO A 306 -1.42 4.04 18.99
CA PRO A 306 -1.81 2.63 18.93
C PRO A 306 -3.00 2.36 19.85
N VAL A 307 -4.07 1.79 19.29
CA VAL A 307 -5.30 1.45 20.03
C VAL A 307 -5.58 -0.04 20.08
N ALA A 308 -5.00 -0.79 19.14
CA ALA A 308 -5.05 -2.25 19.11
C ALA A 308 -3.87 -2.80 18.30
N ARG A 309 -3.61 -4.09 18.47
CA ARG A 309 -2.53 -4.83 17.81
C ARG A 309 -3.03 -6.22 17.45
N LEU A 310 -2.74 -6.68 16.25
CA LEU A 310 -3.03 -8.04 15.81
C LEU A 310 -1.71 -8.75 15.51
N ARG A 311 -1.55 -9.97 16.05
CA ARG A 311 -0.37 -10.79 15.77
C ARG A 311 -0.25 -11.05 14.28
N TRP A 312 0.98 -11.03 13.76
CA TRP A 312 1.23 -11.46 12.39
C TRP A 312 0.65 -12.86 12.15
N ASN A 313 -0.01 -13.02 11.00
CA ASN A 313 -0.47 -14.31 10.50
C ASN A 313 0.04 -14.49 9.06
N ASP A 314 0.82 -15.56 8.83
CA ASP A 314 1.40 -15.87 7.53
C ASP A 314 0.34 -16.09 6.43
N ASP A 315 -0.89 -16.47 6.78
CA ASP A 315 -2.03 -16.61 5.83
C ASP A 315 -2.46 -15.29 5.18
N TYR A 316 -2.09 -14.18 5.83
CA TYR A 316 -2.41 -12.81 5.46
C TYR A 316 -1.16 -12.04 5.03
N ALA A 317 -0.01 -12.71 4.91
CA ALA A 317 1.22 -12.10 4.42
C ALA A 317 0.97 -11.48 3.03
N PRO A 318 1.37 -10.21 2.80
CA PRO A 318 1.26 -9.61 1.48
C PRO A 318 2.05 -10.38 0.43
N ASP A 319 1.61 -10.26 -0.82
CA ASP A 319 2.33 -10.82 -1.95
C ASP A 319 3.74 -10.23 -2.08
N GLY A 320 4.71 -11.12 -2.31
CA GLY A 320 6.11 -10.73 -2.41
C GLY A 320 6.72 -10.26 -1.09
N TRP A 321 6.08 -10.53 0.05
CA TRP A 321 6.65 -10.24 1.36
C TRP A 321 7.99 -10.96 1.54
N ASP A 322 9.04 -10.19 1.79
CA ASP A 322 10.38 -10.69 2.00
C ASP A 322 10.74 -10.63 3.49
N TYR A 323 10.67 -11.79 4.15
CA TYR A 323 10.98 -11.93 5.58
C TYR A 323 12.39 -11.45 5.94
N GLU A 324 13.36 -11.54 5.03
CA GLU A 324 14.72 -11.06 5.30
C GLU A 324 14.77 -9.53 5.26
N THR A 325 14.12 -8.92 4.25
CA THR A 325 13.99 -7.44 4.16
C THR A 325 13.35 -6.86 5.43
N PHE A 326 12.40 -7.56 6.05
CA PHE A 326 11.73 -7.13 7.28
C PHE A 326 12.28 -7.81 8.55
N ARG A 327 13.43 -8.49 8.50
CA ARG A 327 13.93 -9.31 9.62
C ARG A 327 14.09 -8.55 10.93
N ALA A 328 14.45 -7.28 10.85
CA ALA A 328 14.57 -6.39 12.02
C ALA A 328 13.25 -6.20 12.78
N PHE A 329 12.10 -6.46 12.13
CA PHE A 329 10.76 -6.30 12.70
C PHE A 329 10.15 -7.68 12.96
N ASN A 330 10.32 -8.17 14.18
CA ASN A 330 9.82 -9.47 14.63
C ASN A 330 10.21 -10.63 13.68
N ASN A 331 11.49 -10.72 13.31
CA ASN A 331 12.01 -11.75 12.41
C ASN A 331 11.26 -11.84 11.07
N GLY A 332 10.88 -10.68 10.51
CA GLY A 332 10.16 -10.59 9.25
C GLY A 332 8.65 -10.76 9.37
N ARG A 333 8.11 -10.78 10.59
CA ARG A 333 6.69 -10.99 10.90
C ARG A 333 6.12 -9.88 11.79
N PRO A 334 6.22 -8.61 11.38
CA PRO A 334 5.74 -7.50 12.19
C PRO A 334 4.23 -7.62 12.41
N ASP A 335 3.77 -7.43 13.65
CA ASP A 335 2.34 -7.37 13.94
C ASP A 335 1.65 -6.23 13.16
N VAL A 336 0.33 -6.30 13.02
CA VAL A 336 -0.47 -5.17 12.54
C VAL A 336 -0.85 -4.30 13.73
N VAL A 337 -0.56 -3.00 13.65
CA VAL A 337 -0.92 -1.99 14.64
C VAL A 337 -2.05 -1.14 14.09
N PHE A 338 -3.16 -1.10 14.81
CA PHE A 338 -4.27 -0.21 14.53
C PHE A 338 -4.07 1.06 15.32
N MET A 339 -4.16 2.19 14.64
CA MET A 339 -3.91 3.49 15.25
C MET A 339 -5.08 4.44 14.98
N ALA A 340 -5.35 5.31 15.95
CA ALA A 340 -6.38 6.34 15.86
C ALA A 340 -5.78 7.72 16.15
N TYR A 341 -6.33 8.76 15.53
CA TYR A 341 -5.85 10.12 15.66
C TYR A 341 -6.26 10.72 17.01
N ASP A 342 -5.29 11.36 17.65
CA ASP A 342 -5.45 12.17 18.85
C ASP A 342 -4.67 13.48 18.65
N SER A 343 -5.39 14.61 18.60
CA SER A 343 -4.79 15.93 18.38
C SER A 343 -3.82 16.33 19.50
N ASP A 344 -4.02 15.84 20.72
CA ASP A 344 -3.17 16.16 21.87
C ASP A 344 -1.86 15.36 21.86
N ARG A 345 -1.75 14.40 20.93
CA ARG A 345 -0.61 13.49 20.76
C ARG A 345 0.24 13.82 19.53
N VAL A 346 -0.08 14.92 18.84
CA VAL A 346 0.72 15.48 17.74
C VAL A 346 2.16 15.71 18.18
N ASP A 347 3.12 15.32 17.33
CA ASP A 347 4.56 15.28 17.60
C ASP A 347 4.95 14.26 18.68
N GLY A 348 4.06 13.30 18.92
CA GLY A 348 4.29 12.15 19.77
C GLY A 348 5.35 11.20 19.21
N LYS A 349 5.69 10.21 20.03
CA LYS A 349 6.57 9.11 19.65
C LYS A 349 5.84 7.80 19.85
N TYR A 350 6.11 6.86 18.96
CA TYR A 350 5.60 5.52 19.12
C TYR A 350 6.44 4.76 20.16
N THR A 351 5.78 3.85 20.87
CA THR A 351 6.43 2.92 21.80
C THR A 351 6.31 1.53 21.20
N PRO A 352 7.41 0.87 20.83
CA PRO A 352 7.38 -0.47 20.25
C PRO A 352 6.58 -1.44 21.13
N GLY A 353 5.71 -2.23 20.50
CA GLY A 353 4.83 -3.16 21.20
C GLY A 353 3.57 -2.54 21.82
N ALA A 354 3.34 -1.22 21.69
CA ALA A 354 2.12 -0.58 22.17
C ALA A 354 0.86 -1.05 21.42
N GLY A 355 -0.30 -0.90 22.09
CA GLY A 355 -1.61 -1.40 21.62
C GLY A 355 -1.97 -2.74 22.26
N GLU A 356 -3.22 -2.86 22.72
CA GLU A 356 -3.73 -4.14 23.25
C GLU A 356 -3.88 -5.17 22.13
N TYR A 357 -3.49 -6.41 22.40
CA TYR A 357 -3.72 -7.48 21.43
C TYR A 357 -5.21 -7.76 21.25
N VAL A 358 -5.63 -7.88 19.99
CA VAL A 358 -6.94 -8.35 19.57
C VAL A 358 -6.79 -9.71 18.88
N GLU A 359 -7.88 -10.49 18.86
CA GLU A 359 -7.88 -11.83 18.28
C GLU A 359 -8.05 -11.80 16.76
N ASP A 360 -8.79 -10.81 16.25
CA ASP A 360 -9.02 -10.64 14.82
C ASP A 360 -8.86 -9.19 14.35
N TYR A 361 -8.78 -9.03 13.03
CA TYR A 361 -8.56 -7.73 12.38
C TYR A 361 -9.73 -6.76 12.60
N ASP A 362 -10.94 -7.31 12.70
CA ASP A 362 -12.17 -6.55 12.80
C ASP A 362 -12.34 -5.87 14.15
N ASP A 363 -11.91 -6.56 15.20
CA ASP A 363 -11.78 -5.99 16.53
C ASP A 363 -10.79 -4.83 16.52
N GLY A 364 -9.65 -4.97 15.82
CA GLY A 364 -8.68 -3.88 15.63
C GLY A 364 -9.29 -2.65 14.97
N ILE A 365 -10.01 -2.84 13.86
CA ILE A 365 -10.76 -1.77 13.17
C ILE A 365 -11.81 -1.15 14.10
N ALA A 366 -12.59 -1.97 14.82
CA ALA A 366 -13.62 -1.50 15.73
C ALA A 366 -13.04 -0.68 16.88
N ARG A 367 -11.87 -1.05 17.41
CA ARG A 367 -11.12 -0.29 18.42
C ARG A 367 -10.72 1.08 17.87
N ALA A 368 -10.19 1.15 16.65
CA ALA A 368 -9.85 2.42 16.00
C ALA A 368 -11.07 3.32 15.74
N GLN A 369 -12.19 2.76 15.29
CA GLN A 369 -13.42 3.53 15.05
C GLN A 369 -14.04 4.09 16.34
N ARG A 370 -13.96 3.34 17.44
CA ARG A 370 -14.54 3.71 18.73
C ARG A 370 -13.62 4.59 19.58
N TYR A 371 -12.36 4.71 19.21
CA TYR A 371 -11.41 5.52 19.96
C TYR A 371 -11.89 6.97 20.08
N ARG A 372 -11.81 7.51 21.28
CA ARG A 372 -12.10 8.90 21.59
C ARG A 372 -10.91 9.45 22.36
N PRO A 373 -10.29 10.55 21.92
CA PRO A 373 -9.28 11.26 22.70
C PRO A 373 -9.84 11.58 24.09
N SER A 374 -9.00 11.41 25.10
CA SER A 374 -9.37 11.55 26.53
C SER A 374 -9.48 13.01 26.97
#